data_AF-A0A1A2BA88-F1
#
_entry.id   AF-A0A1A2BA88-F1
#
_cell.length_a   1.000
_cell.length_b   1.000
_cell.length_c   1.000
_cell.angle_alpha   90.00
_cell.angle_beta   90.00
_cell.angle_gamma   90.00
#
_symmetry.space_group_name_H-M   'P 1'
#
loop_
_entity.id
_entity.type
_entity.pdbx_description
1 polymer ?
#
loop_
_entity_poly.entity_id
_entity_poly.type
_entity_poly.pdbx_seq_one_letter_code
_entity_poly.pdbx_strand_id
1 'polypeptide(L)'
;MVTVMATGADMDAVNSASRRGDPILDIVVEMLDSEGYEAVQLREVARRARVSLATIYKRYPTRDELIVAALDGWMDANRYAPLPALIQDLPGESIYVDLMHVMRTIFGPWEQHPLMLRSYFQARSGPGGKRLIQRGVDAVVPLAKAILAQAEPGFAKDLELILTGVVYGFLTRFAQGEIDVTEIVPGIERAVFWLTHAYEKGSAGVAQR
;
A
#
# COMPACT_ATOMS: atom_id res chain seq x y z
N MET A 1 -47.32 -12.37 -23.43
CA MET A 1 -47.68 -11.05 -22.86
C MET A 1 -47.82 -11.18 -21.35
N VAL A 2 -46.74 -11.01 -20.59
CA VAL A 2 -46.73 -10.55 -19.19
C VAL A 2 -45.38 -9.85 -18.97
N THR A 3 -45.47 -8.58 -18.57
CA THR A 3 -44.38 -7.67 -18.19
C THR A 3 -43.95 -7.95 -16.75
N VAL A 4 -42.64 -8.00 -16.49
CA VAL A 4 -42.06 -7.56 -15.21
C VAL A 4 -40.72 -6.89 -15.51
N MET A 5 -40.68 -5.56 -15.50
CA MET A 5 -39.47 -4.76 -15.35
C MET A 5 -39.66 -3.87 -14.13
N ALA A 6 -39.07 -4.25 -13.00
CA ALA A 6 -38.84 -3.37 -11.86
C ALA A 6 -37.91 -4.04 -10.84
N THR A 7 -36.58 -3.95 -11.01
CA THR A 7 -35.62 -4.11 -9.88
C THR A 7 -34.23 -3.54 -10.21
N GLY A 8 -34.16 -2.34 -10.80
CA GLY A 8 -32.88 -1.63 -10.99
C GLY A 8 -32.50 -0.77 -9.78
N ALA A 9 -33.47 -0.06 -9.21
CA ALA A 9 -33.20 0.97 -8.19
C ALA A 9 -32.96 0.41 -6.76
N ASP A 10 -33.54 -0.73 -6.41
CA ASP A 10 -33.37 -1.33 -5.06
C ASP A 10 -32.00 -2.01 -4.87
N MET A 11 -31.40 -2.54 -5.94
CA MET A 11 -30.05 -3.12 -5.86
C MET A 11 -28.97 -2.05 -5.69
N ASP A 12 -29.15 -0.86 -6.26
CA ASP A 12 -28.23 0.27 -6.09
C ASP A 12 -28.34 0.88 -4.68
N ALA A 13 -29.54 0.90 -4.10
CA ALA A 13 -29.75 1.34 -2.72
C ALA A 13 -29.11 0.36 -1.71
N VAL A 14 -29.21 -0.96 -1.93
CA VAL A 14 -28.60 -1.97 -1.06
C VAL A 14 -27.08 -2.02 -1.20
N ASN A 15 -26.52 -1.71 -2.39
CA ASN A 15 -25.07 -1.65 -2.61
C ASN A 15 -24.43 -0.32 -2.13
N SER A 16 -25.21 0.75 -2.01
CA SER A 16 -24.76 2.04 -1.46
C SER A 16 -24.60 2.03 0.08
N ALA A 17 -25.20 1.06 0.78
CA ALA A 17 -25.12 0.93 2.23
C ALA A 17 -23.78 0.35 2.73
N SER A 18 -23.00 -0.32 1.86
CA SER A 18 -21.73 -0.98 2.20
C SER A 18 -20.47 -0.11 2.04
N ARG A 19 -20.62 1.20 1.78
CA ARG A 19 -19.49 2.18 1.73
C ARG A 19 -19.56 3.27 2.79
N ARG A 20 -20.30 3.07 3.89
CA ARG A 20 -20.09 3.88 5.09
C ARG A 20 -18.90 3.29 5.83
N GLY A 21 -17.75 3.96 5.72
CA GLY A 21 -16.57 3.67 6.52
C GLY A 21 -16.95 3.54 7.99
N ASP A 22 -16.24 2.69 8.72
CA ASP A 22 -16.42 2.61 10.15
C ASP A 22 -15.96 3.93 10.77
N PRO A 23 -16.86 4.73 11.39
CA PRO A 23 -16.49 6.03 11.94
C PRO A 23 -15.37 5.93 12.98
N ILE A 24 -15.22 4.79 13.66
CA ILE A 24 -14.11 4.54 14.58
C ILE A 24 -12.78 4.50 13.82
N LEU A 25 -12.73 3.79 12.68
CA LEU A 25 -11.51 3.71 11.86
C LEU A 25 -11.21 5.05 11.18
N ASP A 26 -12.23 5.75 10.68
CA ASP A 26 -12.05 7.06 10.03
C ASP A 26 -11.41 8.09 10.99
N ILE A 27 -11.86 8.12 12.25
CA ILE A 27 -11.27 8.96 13.29
C ILE A 27 -9.81 8.56 13.57
N VAL A 28 -9.52 7.26 13.63
CA VAL A 28 -8.15 6.79 13.87
C VAL A 28 -7.25 7.16 12.70
N VAL A 29 -7.71 7.01 11.47
CA VAL A 29 -7.00 7.46 10.27
C VAL A 29 -6.67 8.96 10.36
N GLU A 30 -7.65 9.79 10.70
CA GLU A 30 -7.44 11.24 10.86
C GLU A 30 -6.36 11.53 11.91
N MET A 31 -6.41 10.86 13.08
CA MET A 31 -5.42 11.02 14.14
C MET A 31 -4.02 10.57 13.69
N LEU A 32 -3.91 9.45 12.97
CA LEU A 32 -2.63 8.96 12.47
C LEU A 32 -2.00 9.91 11.43
N ASP A 33 -2.83 10.51 10.58
CA ASP A 33 -2.37 11.40 9.51
C ASP A 33 -1.97 12.79 10.02
N SER A 34 -2.67 13.30 11.06
CA SER A 34 -2.47 14.66 11.57
C SER A 34 -1.61 14.73 12.82
N GLU A 35 -1.69 13.74 13.71
CA GLU A 35 -1.07 13.75 15.04
C GLU A 35 -0.06 12.60 15.23
N GLY A 36 -0.13 11.55 14.41
CA GLY A 36 0.79 10.41 14.40
C GLY A 36 0.42 9.24 15.32
N TYR A 37 1.21 8.18 15.29
CA TYR A 37 0.93 6.90 15.96
C TYR A 37 0.59 7.04 17.44
N GLU A 38 1.39 7.79 18.22
CA GLU A 38 1.22 7.91 19.68
C GLU A 38 -0.05 8.67 20.09
N ALA A 39 -0.55 9.55 19.22
CA ALA A 39 -1.72 10.37 19.51
C ALA A 39 -3.02 9.56 19.63
N VAL A 40 -3.08 8.36 19.06
CA VAL A 40 -4.27 7.51 19.09
C VAL A 40 -4.59 7.05 20.52
N GLN A 41 -5.50 7.77 21.17
CA GLN A 41 -6.00 7.45 22.51
C GLN A 41 -7.44 6.89 22.41
N LEU A 42 -7.66 5.65 22.85
CA LEU A 42 -8.97 4.98 22.75
C LEU A 42 -10.12 5.76 23.40
N ARG A 43 -9.85 6.51 24.47
CA ARG A 43 -10.85 7.38 25.11
C ARG A 43 -11.25 8.54 24.21
N GLU A 44 -10.29 9.12 23.50
CA GLU A 44 -10.53 10.21 22.57
C GLU A 44 -11.26 9.71 21.32
N VAL A 45 -10.87 8.54 20.80
CA VAL A 45 -11.58 7.86 19.72
C VAL A 45 -13.04 7.60 20.11
N ALA A 46 -13.30 7.07 21.30
CA ALA A 46 -14.65 6.82 21.81
C ALA A 46 -15.47 8.12 21.90
N ARG A 47 -14.85 9.20 22.40
CA ARG A 47 -15.47 10.52 22.51
C ARG A 47 -15.84 11.10 21.13
N ARG A 48 -14.91 11.09 20.17
CA ARG A 48 -15.14 11.60 18.80
C ARG A 48 -16.17 10.74 18.05
N ALA A 49 -16.11 9.42 18.19
CA ALA A 49 -17.02 8.47 17.55
C ALA A 49 -18.40 8.38 18.22
N ARG A 50 -18.58 9.01 19.39
CA ARG A 50 -19.81 8.95 20.22
C ARG A 50 -20.22 7.52 20.58
N VAL A 51 -19.26 6.66 20.87
CA VAL A 51 -19.47 5.27 21.30
C VAL A 51 -18.85 5.02 22.66
N SER A 52 -19.26 3.94 23.33
CA SER A 52 -18.60 3.52 24.58
C SER A 52 -17.24 2.90 24.29
N LEU A 53 -16.32 2.99 25.26
CA LEU A 53 -15.03 2.29 25.18
C LEU A 53 -15.22 0.75 25.07
N ALA A 54 -16.27 0.21 25.71
CA ALA A 54 -16.64 -1.20 25.59
C ALA A 54 -17.05 -1.59 24.16
N THR A 55 -17.72 -0.68 23.43
CA THR A 55 -18.05 -0.87 22.01
C THR A 55 -16.79 -0.99 21.16
N ILE A 56 -15.77 -0.16 21.43
CA ILE A 56 -14.48 -0.25 20.73
C ILE A 56 -13.81 -1.58 21.05
N TYR A 57 -13.63 -1.93 22.33
CA TYR A 57 -12.95 -3.17 22.72
C TYR A 57 -13.63 -4.44 22.20
N LYS A 58 -14.96 -4.43 22.04
CA LYS A 58 -15.70 -5.55 21.44
C LYS A 58 -15.29 -5.79 19.97
N ARG A 59 -14.92 -4.74 19.24
CA ARG A 59 -14.57 -4.80 17.81
C ARG A 59 -13.08 -4.91 17.59
N TYR A 60 -12.30 -4.18 18.37
CA TYR A 60 -10.85 -4.07 18.30
C TYR A 60 -10.27 -4.34 19.70
N PRO A 61 -9.83 -5.59 19.99
CA PRO A 61 -9.46 -6.01 21.33
C PRO A 61 -8.31 -5.18 21.96
N THR A 62 -7.45 -4.59 21.13
CA THR A 62 -6.33 -3.76 21.58
C THR A 62 -6.24 -2.47 20.75
N ARG A 63 -5.51 -1.49 21.28
CA ARG A 63 -5.16 -0.27 20.56
C ARG A 63 -4.41 -0.57 19.27
N ASP A 64 -3.47 -1.51 19.30
CA ASP A 64 -2.67 -1.88 18.12
C ASP A 64 -3.55 -2.54 17.06
N GLU A 65 -4.50 -3.39 17.45
CA GLU A 65 -5.47 -4.00 16.52
C GLU A 65 -6.37 -2.95 15.87
N LEU A 66 -6.78 -1.91 16.61
CA LEU A 66 -7.52 -0.78 16.06
C LEU A 66 -6.68 0.02 15.04
N ILE A 67 -5.42 0.32 15.38
CA ILE A 67 -4.51 1.06 14.49
C ILE A 67 -4.21 0.24 13.22
N VAL A 68 -3.93 -1.05 13.36
CA VAL A 68 -3.70 -1.95 12.22
C VAL A 68 -4.93 -1.97 11.31
N ALA A 69 -6.14 -2.08 11.85
CA ALA A 69 -7.35 -2.07 11.04
C ALA A 69 -7.57 -0.74 10.29
N ALA A 70 -7.26 0.39 10.94
CA ALA A 70 -7.36 1.71 10.33
C ALA A 70 -6.33 1.89 9.20
N LEU A 71 -5.08 1.48 9.43
CA LEU A 71 -4.01 1.51 8.43
C LEU A 71 -4.32 0.61 7.23
N ASP A 72 -4.86 -0.58 7.48
CA ASP A 72 -5.23 -1.53 6.43
C ASP A 72 -6.30 -0.94 5.51
N GLY A 73 -7.38 -0.39 6.09
CA GLY A 73 -8.44 0.30 5.33
C GLY A 73 -7.92 1.51 4.56
N TRP A 74 -7.04 2.32 5.17
CA TRP A 74 -6.44 3.47 4.49
C TRP A 74 -5.56 3.04 3.31
N MET A 75 -4.75 1.99 3.47
CA MET A 75 -3.89 1.50 2.39
C MET A 75 -4.70 0.91 1.25
N ASP A 76 -5.74 0.14 1.54
CA ASP A 76 -6.63 -0.38 0.51
C ASP A 76 -7.26 0.76 -0.30
N ALA A 77 -7.75 1.82 0.36
CA ALA A 77 -8.41 2.94 -0.28
C ALA A 77 -7.47 3.88 -1.07
N ASN A 78 -6.24 4.09 -0.60
CA ASN A 78 -5.33 5.10 -1.15
C ASN A 78 -4.13 4.52 -1.89
N ARG A 79 -3.51 3.47 -1.32
CA ARG A 79 -2.24 2.92 -1.79
C ARG A 79 -2.41 1.83 -2.83
N TYR A 80 -3.38 0.95 -2.65
CA TYR A 80 -3.57 -0.22 -3.51
C TYR A 80 -4.70 -0.04 -4.51
N ALA A 81 -5.74 0.74 -4.21
CA ALA A 81 -6.82 1.04 -5.16
C ALA A 81 -6.36 1.56 -6.53
N PRO A 82 -5.32 2.41 -6.64
CA PRO A 82 -4.86 2.92 -7.93
C PRO A 82 -3.90 1.97 -8.66
N LEU A 83 -3.56 0.82 -8.10
CA LEU A 83 -2.67 -0.13 -8.78
C LEU A 83 -3.34 -0.71 -10.03
N PRO A 84 -2.59 -0.85 -11.14
CA PRO A 84 -3.06 -1.58 -12.31
C PRO A 84 -3.56 -2.98 -11.94
N ALA A 85 -4.77 -3.33 -12.39
CA ALA A 85 -5.36 -4.63 -12.13
C ALA A 85 -4.75 -5.71 -13.02
N LEU A 86 -4.33 -5.34 -14.24
CA LEU A 86 -3.76 -6.22 -15.23
C LEU A 86 -2.46 -5.64 -15.79
N ILE A 87 -1.55 -6.52 -16.22
CA ILE A 87 -0.27 -6.10 -16.82
C ILE A 87 -0.47 -5.25 -18.09
N GLN A 88 -1.57 -5.46 -18.81
CA GLN A 88 -1.93 -4.71 -20.03
C GLN A 88 -2.29 -3.23 -19.75
N ASP A 89 -2.58 -2.89 -18.50
CA ASP A 89 -2.89 -1.52 -18.09
C ASP A 89 -1.61 -0.71 -17.77
N LEU A 90 -0.44 -1.37 -17.77
CA LEU A 90 0.86 -0.73 -17.65
C LEU A 90 1.32 -0.17 -19.00
N PRO A 91 2.27 0.79 -18.99
CA PRO A 91 2.84 1.33 -20.23
C PRO A 91 3.46 0.26 -21.15
N GLY A 92 4.09 -0.77 -20.59
CA GLY A 92 4.64 -1.91 -21.34
C GLY A 92 5.89 -1.58 -22.16
N GLU A 93 6.54 -0.44 -21.92
CA GLU A 93 7.70 0.02 -22.69
C GLU A 93 9.00 -0.70 -22.30
N SER A 94 9.17 -1.03 -21.01
CA SER A 94 10.32 -1.76 -20.46
C SER A 94 10.03 -2.21 -19.02
N ILE A 95 10.82 -3.15 -18.51
CA ILE A 95 10.75 -3.58 -17.10
C ILE A 95 10.96 -2.36 -16.18
N TYR A 96 11.89 -1.47 -16.55
CA TYR A 96 12.13 -0.21 -15.82
C TYR A 96 10.88 0.65 -15.71
N VAL A 97 10.24 0.95 -16.86
CA VAL A 97 9.07 1.84 -16.91
C VAL A 97 7.91 1.27 -16.08
N ASP A 98 7.65 -0.03 -16.22
CA ASP A 98 6.54 -0.69 -15.53
C ASP A 98 6.77 -0.78 -14.02
N LEU A 99 7.98 -1.12 -13.57
CA LEU A 99 8.33 -1.12 -12.15
C LEU A 99 8.25 0.28 -11.56
N MET A 100 8.70 1.31 -12.29
CA MET A 100 8.62 2.68 -11.82
C MET A 100 7.20 3.23 -11.79
N HIS A 101 6.33 2.80 -12.70
CA HIS A 101 4.90 3.09 -12.63
C HIS A 101 4.32 2.54 -11.32
N VAL A 102 4.56 1.26 -11.02
CA VAL A 102 4.10 0.62 -9.78
C VAL A 102 4.66 1.31 -8.54
N MET A 103 5.97 1.60 -8.50
CA MET A 103 6.59 2.27 -7.36
C MET A 103 5.99 3.66 -7.10
N ARG A 104 5.84 4.48 -8.14
CA ARG A 104 5.27 5.83 -8.00
C ARG A 104 3.82 5.77 -7.50
N THR A 105 3.02 4.82 -7.99
CA THR A 105 1.65 4.61 -7.52
C THR A 105 1.59 4.23 -6.04
N ILE A 106 2.45 3.31 -5.61
CA ILE A 106 2.48 2.79 -4.23
C ILE A 106 3.01 3.82 -3.23
N PHE A 107 3.94 4.69 -3.64
CA PHE A 107 4.57 5.67 -2.76
C PHE A 107 3.91 7.05 -2.81
N GLY A 108 3.18 7.40 -3.87
CA GLY A 108 2.51 8.69 -4.02
C GLY A 108 1.64 9.09 -2.82
N PRO A 109 0.77 8.20 -2.29
CA PRO A 109 -0.02 8.51 -1.10
C PRO A 109 0.83 8.77 0.15
N TRP A 110 2.00 8.13 0.28
CA TRP A 110 2.92 8.36 1.40
C TRP A 110 3.62 9.70 1.33
N GLU A 111 3.98 10.16 0.14
CA GLU A 111 4.55 11.49 -0.04
C GLU A 111 3.56 12.59 0.36
N GLN A 112 2.27 12.37 0.14
CA GLN A 112 1.20 13.30 0.56
C GLN A 112 0.88 13.19 2.06
N HIS A 113 1.09 12.02 2.66
CA HIS A 113 0.72 11.69 4.04
C HIS A 113 1.92 11.09 4.83
N PRO A 114 2.98 11.87 5.10
CA PRO A 114 4.21 11.36 5.69
C PRO A 114 4.04 10.82 7.12
N LEU A 115 3.13 11.40 7.92
CA LEU A 115 2.82 10.89 9.27
C LEU A 115 2.11 9.54 9.21
N MET A 116 1.32 9.29 8.15
CA MET A 116 0.73 7.98 7.92
C MET A 116 1.81 6.94 7.62
N LEU A 117 2.81 7.27 6.80
CA LEU A 117 3.94 6.36 6.55
C LEU A 117 4.73 6.04 7.83
N ARG A 118 5.01 7.05 8.68
CA ARG A 118 5.66 6.82 9.98
C ARG A 118 4.82 5.91 10.87
N SER A 119 3.52 6.17 10.94
CA SER A 119 2.57 5.38 11.73
C SER A 119 2.49 3.92 11.25
N TYR A 120 2.45 3.71 9.93
CA TYR A 120 2.54 2.37 9.33
C TYR A 120 3.83 1.65 9.73
N PHE A 121 4.97 2.34 9.65
CA PHE A 121 6.28 1.75 9.95
C PHE A 121 6.45 1.39 11.43
N GLN A 122 5.81 2.14 12.32
CA GLN A 122 5.74 1.80 13.74
C GLN A 122 4.80 0.61 13.96
N ALA A 123 3.59 0.64 13.40
CA ALA A 123 2.58 -0.41 13.55
C ALA A 123 3.04 -1.77 13.00
N ARG A 124 3.77 -1.79 11.87
CA ARG A 124 4.23 -3.05 11.25
C ARG A 124 5.20 -3.84 12.14
N SER A 125 5.89 -3.16 13.05
CA SER A 125 6.83 -3.76 14.01
C SER A 125 6.13 -4.23 15.31
N GLY A 126 4.87 -3.82 15.52
CA GLY A 126 4.08 -4.14 16.70
C GLY A 126 3.10 -5.32 16.51
N PRO A 127 2.26 -5.60 17.53
CA PRO A 127 1.21 -6.61 17.45
C PRO A 127 0.28 -6.38 16.25
N GLY A 128 -0.05 -7.46 15.52
CA GLY A 128 -0.89 -7.37 14.31
C GLY A 128 -0.16 -6.84 13.07
N GLY A 129 1.05 -6.29 13.21
CA GLY A 129 1.83 -5.68 12.12
C GLY A 129 2.14 -6.62 10.94
N LYS A 130 2.23 -7.93 11.19
CA LYS A 130 2.38 -8.95 10.12
C LYS A 130 1.27 -8.87 9.07
N ARG A 131 0.04 -8.51 9.46
CA ARG A 131 -1.08 -8.37 8.52
C ARG A 131 -0.87 -7.22 7.55
N LEU A 132 -0.36 -6.09 8.03
CA LEU A 132 -0.01 -4.93 7.19
C LEU A 132 1.05 -5.28 6.14
N ILE A 133 2.01 -6.12 6.51
CA ILE A 133 3.05 -6.60 5.59
C ILE A 133 2.44 -7.56 4.57
N GLN A 134 1.68 -8.55 5.03
CA GLN A 134 1.06 -9.54 4.15
C GLN A 134 0.12 -8.89 3.14
N ARG A 135 -0.69 -7.92 3.56
CA ARG A 135 -1.58 -7.19 2.66
C ARG A 135 -0.83 -6.49 1.54
N GLY A 136 0.28 -5.83 1.86
CA GLY A 136 1.14 -5.19 0.86
C GLY A 136 1.79 -6.20 -0.09
N VAL A 137 2.21 -7.35 0.43
CA VAL A 137 2.72 -8.47 -0.39
C VAL A 137 1.65 -8.95 -1.37
N ASP A 138 0.44 -9.21 -0.88
CA ASP A 138 -0.66 -9.72 -1.70
C ASP A 138 -1.08 -8.74 -2.80
N ALA A 139 -0.98 -7.43 -2.54
CA ALA A 139 -1.31 -6.39 -3.51
C ALA A 139 -0.24 -6.20 -4.61
N VAL A 140 1.04 -6.31 -4.26
CA VAL A 140 2.14 -5.86 -5.14
C VAL A 140 2.84 -7.02 -5.84
N VAL A 141 3.04 -8.14 -5.15
CA VAL A 141 3.83 -9.27 -5.69
C VAL A 141 3.23 -9.87 -6.96
N PRO A 142 1.90 -10.06 -7.11
CA PRO A 142 1.34 -10.58 -8.36
C PRO A 142 1.67 -9.70 -9.57
N LEU A 143 1.59 -8.38 -9.41
CA LEU A 143 1.90 -7.42 -10.47
C LEU A 143 3.39 -7.41 -10.80
N ALA A 144 4.26 -7.40 -9.78
CA ALA A 144 5.71 -7.49 -9.98
C ALA A 144 6.12 -8.79 -10.70
N LYS A 145 5.51 -9.93 -10.32
CA LYS A 145 5.72 -11.22 -11.02
C LYS A 145 5.25 -11.18 -12.47
N ALA A 146 4.14 -10.50 -12.75
CA ALA A 146 3.64 -10.35 -14.11
C ALA A 146 4.63 -9.54 -14.96
N ILE A 147 5.14 -8.41 -14.45
CA ILE A 147 6.17 -7.58 -15.13
C ILE A 147 7.43 -8.39 -15.43
N LEU A 148 7.85 -9.25 -14.48
CA LEU A 148 9.07 -10.04 -14.60
C LEU A 148 8.86 -11.41 -15.27
N ALA A 149 7.66 -11.71 -15.79
CA ALA A 149 7.32 -13.03 -16.30
C ALA A 149 8.20 -13.50 -17.47
N GLN A 150 8.68 -12.55 -18.29
CA GLN A 150 9.58 -12.84 -19.42
C GLN A 150 11.06 -12.64 -19.09
N ALA A 151 11.39 -12.24 -17.86
CA ALA A 151 12.77 -12.03 -17.45
C ALA A 151 13.45 -13.34 -17.07
N GLU A 152 14.78 -13.39 -17.14
CA GLU A 152 15.55 -14.54 -16.67
C GLU A 152 15.28 -14.78 -15.17
N PRO A 153 15.04 -16.05 -14.73
CA PRO A 153 14.70 -16.34 -13.33
C PRO A 153 15.75 -15.88 -12.32
N GLY A 154 17.03 -15.92 -12.71
CA GLY A 154 18.13 -15.42 -11.87
C GLY A 154 18.04 -13.91 -11.65
N PHE A 155 17.84 -13.15 -12.73
CA PHE A 155 17.65 -11.70 -12.66
C PHE A 155 16.41 -11.33 -11.83
N ALA A 156 15.27 -11.98 -12.05
CA ALA A 156 14.05 -11.69 -11.30
C ALA A 156 14.24 -11.88 -9.78
N LYS A 157 14.94 -12.96 -9.38
CA LYS A 157 15.25 -13.26 -7.98
C LYS A 157 16.21 -12.23 -7.36
N ASP A 158 17.26 -11.85 -8.09
CA ASP A 158 18.23 -10.86 -7.62
C ASP A 158 17.58 -9.47 -7.50
N LEU A 159 16.74 -9.10 -8.47
CA LEU A 159 15.98 -7.86 -8.45
C LEU A 159 15.04 -7.80 -7.23
N GLU A 160 14.27 -8.86 -6.97
CA GLU A 160 13.39 -8.96 -5.79
C GLU A 160 14.18 -8.77 -4.48
N LEU A 161 15.32 -9.47 -4.35
CA LEU A 161 16.17 -9.40 -3.16
C LEU A 161 16.75 -8.00 -2.94
N ILE A 162 17.38 -7.44 -3.97
CA ILE A 162 18.05 -6.14 -3.89
C ILE A 162 17.02 -5.03 -3.67
N LEU A 163 15.94 -5.02 -4.45
CA LEU A 163 14.91 -3.99 -4.37
C LEU A 163 14.20 -3.98 -3.02
N THR A 164 13.91 -5.17 -2.46
CA THR A 164 13.36 -5.29 -1.10
C THR A 164 14.30 -4.66 -0.07
N GLY A 165 15.60 -4.93 -0.16
CA GLY A 165 16.60 -4.33 0.73
C GLY A 165 16.68 -2.81 0.58
N VAL A 166 16.67 -2.30 -0.65
CA VAL A 166 16.68 -0.85 -0.96
C VAL A 166 15.44 -0.16 -0.38
N VAL A 167 14.25 -0.69 -0.66
CA VAL A 167 12.98 -0.15 -0.12
C VAL A 167 12.99 -0.14 1.40
N TYR A 168 13.40 -1.25 2.03
CA TYR A 168 13.48 -1.33 3.48
C TYR A 168 14.47 -0.32 4.07
N GLY A 169 15.62 -0.14 3.42
CA GLY A 169 16.62 0.87 3.80
C GLY A 169 16.04 2.28 3.79
N PHE A 170 15.41 2.69 2.70
CA PHE A 170 14.79 4.03 2.60
C PHE A 170 13.67 4.23 3.64
N LEU A 171 12.78 3.25 3.80
CA LEU A 171 11.71 3.34 4.79
C LEU A 171 12.25 3.46 6.23
N THR A 172 13.34 2.75 6.54
CA THR A 172 13.98 2.82 7.87
C THR A 172 14.59 4.18 8.13
N ARG A 173 15.37 4.71 7.16
CA ARG A 173 15.99 6.03 7.26
C ARG A 173 14.94 7.13 7.41
N PHE A 174 13.83 7.05 6.67
CA PHE A 174 12.70 7.97 6.80
C PHE A 174 12.07 7.89 8.20
N ALA A 175 11.81 6.67 8.70
CA ALA A 175 11.23 6.47 10.02
C ALA A 175 12.13 6.99 11.16
N GLN A 176 13.45 6.97 10.97
CA GLN A 176 14.45 7.54 11.88
C GLN A 176 14.60 9.07 11.74
N GLY A 177 13.94 9.68 10.74
CA GLY A 177 14.06 11.12 10.45
C GLY A 177 15.38 11.50 9.79
N GLU A 178 16.10 10.54 9.21
CA GLU A 178 17.38 10.79 8.51
C GLU A 178 17.20 11.33 7.09
N ILE A 179 16.02 11.12 6.49
CA ILE A 179 15.66 11.58 5.14
C ILE A 179 14.22 12.08 5.13
N ASP A 180 13.90 12.93 4.16
CA ASP A 180 12.53 13.32 3.84
C ASP A 180 11.82 12.24 3.02
N VAL A 181 10.47 12.21 3.09
CA VAL A 181 9.67 11.23 2.35
C VAL A 181 9.89 11.34 0.83
N THR A 182 10.16 12.56 0.34
CA THR A 182 10.41 12.87 -1.07
C THR A 182 11.73 12.30 -1.60
N GLU A 183 12.62 11.81 -0.71
CA GLU A 183 13.88 11.19 -1.11
C GLU A 183 13.74 9.69 -1.42
N ILE A 184 12.64 9.07 -1.00
CA ILE A 184 12.43 7.62 -1.09
C ILE A 184 12.32 7.17 -2.55
N VAL A 185 11.38 7.72 -3.31
CA VAL A 185 11.13 7.31 -4.71
C VAL A 185 12.34 7.59 -5.62
N PRO A 186 13.00 8.77 -5.59
CA PRO A 186 14.22 8.99 -6.36
C PRO A 186 15.37 8.03 -5.99
N GLY A 187 15.43 7.60 -4.73
CA GLY A 187 16.37 6.59 -4.26
C GLY A 187 16.12 5.21 -4.88
N ILE A 188 14.86 4.77 -4.82
CA ILE A 188 14.40 3.53 -5.44
C ILE A 188 14.62 3.56 -6.96
N GLU A 189 14.27 4.67 -7.61
CA GLU A 189 14.37 4.84 -9.05
C GLU A 189 15.78 4.59 -9.57
N ARG A 190 16.80 5.13 -8.89
CA ARG A 190 18.19 4.90 -9.26
C ARG A 190 18.57 3.43 -9.16
N ALA A 191 18.11 2.73 -8.13
CA ALA A 191 18.38 1.30 -7.98
C ALA A 191 17.70 0.48 -9.08
N VAL A 192 16.41 0.73 -9.34
CA VAL A 192 15.66 0.05 -10.42
C VAL A 192 16.34 0.31 -11.77
N PHE A 193 16.64 1.57 -12.08
CA PHE A 193 17.31 1.96 -13.33
C PHE A 193 18.60 1.18 -13.57
N TRP A 194 19.51 1.14 -12.61
CA TRP A 194 20.80 0.47 -12.79
C TRP A 194 20.66 -1.05 -12.91
N LEU A 195 19.73 -1.66 -12.18
CA LEU A 195 19.49 -3.10 -12.24
C LEU A 195 18.89 -3.52 -13.58
N THR A 196 17.87 -2.80 -14.06
CA THR A 196 17.18 -3.13 -15.32
C THR A 196 18.03 -2.77 -16.54
N HIS A 197 18.71 -1.62 -16.53
CA HIS A 197 19.54 -1.19 -17.66
C HIS A 197 20.76 -2.09 -17.88
N ALA A 198 21.38 -2.58 -16.80
CA ALA A 198 22.48 -3.53 -16.89
C ALA A 198 22.01 -4.87 -17.51
N TYR A 199 20.83 -5.34 -17.11
CA TYR A 199 20.21 -6.55 -17.64
C TYR A 199 19.85 -6.40 -19.12
N GLU A 200 19.13 -5.36 -19.51
CA GLU A 200 18.66 -5.15 -20.89
C GLU A 200 19.83 -5.03 -21.89
N LYS A 201 20.92 -4.36 -21.50
CA LYS A 201 22.15 -4.30 -22.31
C LYS A 201 22.84 -5.67 -22.44
N GLY A 202 22.85 -6.47 -21.38
CA GLY A 202 23.42 -7.81 -21.38
C GLY A 202 22.65 -8.76 -22.29
N SER A 203 21.32 -8.77 -22.20
CA SER A 203 20.45 -9.64 -23.01
C SER A 203 20.47 -9.27 -24.50
N ALA A 204 20.53 -7.98 -24.85
CA ALA A 204 20.63 -7.54 -26.25
C ALA A 204 21.94 -7.99 -26.92
N GLY A 205 23.05 -8.05 -26.17
CA GLY A 205 24.34 -8.51 -26.66
C GLY A 205 24.43 -10.03 -26.90
N VAL A 206 23.58 -10.82 -26.22
CA VAL A 206 23.48 -12.27 -26.42
C VAL A 206 22.58 -12.62 -27.61
N ALA A 207 21.50 -11.87 -27.84
CA ALA A 207 20.58 -12.10 -28.96
C ALA A 207 21.15 -11.72 -30.35
N GLN A 208 22.25 -10.95 -30.40
CA GLN A 208 22.93 -10.56 -31.65
C GLN A 208 24.11 -11.50 -32.03
N ARG A 209 24.32 -12.59 -31.29
CA ARG A 209 25.33 -13.63 -31.58
C ARG A 209 24.67 -14.94 -31.96
#